data_AF-U2J5B8-F1
#
_entry.id   AF-U2J5B8-F1
#
_cell.length_a   1.000
_cell.length_b   1.000
_cell.length_c   1.000
_cell.angle_alpha   90.00
_cell.angle_beta   90.00
_cell.angle_gamma   90.00
#
_symmetry.space_group_name_H-M   'P 1'
#
loop_
_entity.id
_entity.type
_entity.pdbx_description
1 polymer ?
#
loop_
_entity_poly.entity_id
_entity_poly.type
_entity_poly.pdbx_seq_one_letter_code
_entity_poly.pdbx_strand_id
1 'polypeptide(L)'
;MQGNFIMLQKEDLKEAIAEVLEMMVGKNLLKEPVSTASTEYLTRNELCAHLHITYTTLWRMEKRGDIQVHKIGRHNLYSKQEVDALISKGLPTNANNQ
;
A
#
# COMPACT_ATOMS: atom_id res chain seq x y z
N MET A 1 10.47 -55.15 -24.94
CA MET A 1 10.43 -53.91 -24.13
C MET A 1 9.22 -54.02 -23.22
N GLN A 2 9.43 -54.13 -21.91
CA GLN A 2 8.32 -54.15 -20.95
C GLN A 2 7.81 -52.71 -20.79
N GLY A 3 6.61 -52.43 -21.30
CA GLY A 3 5.94 -51.16 -21.09
C GLY A 3 5.47 -51.07 -19.65
N ASN A 4 5.95 -50.10 -18.89
CA ASN A 4 5.46 -49.80 -17.55
C ASN A 4 4.15 -49.01 -17.68
N PHE A 5 3.02 -49.70 -17.59
CA PHE A 5 1.70 -49.06 -17.63
C PHE A 5 1.32 -48.65 -16.21
N ILE A 6 1.31 -47.34 -15.97
CA ILE A 6 0.82 -46.77 -14.72
C ILE A 6 -0.67 -46.52 -14.89
N MET A 7 -1.51 -47.31 -14.22
CA MET A 7 -2.95 -47.06 -14.13
C MET A 7 -3.19 -45.94 -13.12
N LEU A 8 -3.29 -44.69 -13.60
CA LEU A 8 -3.77 -43.58 -12.77
C LEU A 8 -5.30 -43.61 -12.70
N GLN A 9 -5.85 -43.56 -11.48
CA GLN A 9 -7.27 -43.33 -11.30
C GLN A 9 -7.58 -41.83 -11.44
N LYS A 10 -8.84 -41.50 -11.69
CA LYS A 10 -9.27 -40.10 -11.88
C LYS A 10 -9.04 -39.27 -10.61
N GLU A 11 -9.09 -39.93 -9.47
CA GLU A 11 -8.90 -39.38 -8.13
C GLU A 11 -7.43 -38.96 -7.92
N ASP A 12 -6.49 -39.84 -8.28
CA ASP A 12 -5.04 -39.57 -8.19
C ASP A 12 -4.64 -38.34 -9.04
N LEU A 13 -5.28 -38.20 -10.21
CA LEU A 13 -5.04 -37.04 -11.08
C LEU A 13 -5.58 -35.74 -10.46
N LYS A 14 -6.74 -35.80 -9.80
CA LYS A 14 -7.30 -34.62 -9.12
C LYS A 14 -6.43 -34.17 -7.96
N GLU A 15 -5.88 -35.12 -7.20
CA GLU A 15 -4.99 -34.83 -6.08
C GLU A 15 -3.69 -34.17 -6.55
N ALA A 16 -3.06 -34.71 -7.60
CA ALA A 16 -1.86 -34.11 -8.20
C ALA A 16 -2.12 -32.70 -8.76
N ILE A 17 -3.29 -32.47 -9.37
CA ILE A 17 -3.67 -31.14 -9.87
C ILE A 17 -3.91 -30.18 -8.69
N ALA A 18 -4.60 -30.61 -7.64
CA ALA A 18 -4.85 -29.79 -6.45
C ALA A 18 -3.54 -29.39 -5.77
N GLU A 19 -2.61 -30.32 -5.61
CA GLU A 19 -1.28 -30.05 -5.03
C GLU A 19 -0.50 -29.04 -5.86
N VAL A 20 -0.47 -29.18 -7.20
CA VAL A 20 0.19 -28.21 -8.08
C VAL A 20 -0.47 -26.83 -8.01
N LEU A 21 -1.80 -26.78 -7.95
CA LEU A 21 -2.56 -25.53 -7.81
C LEU A 21 -2.27 -24.87 -6.46
N GLU A 22 -2.27 -25.61 -5.35
CA GLU A 22 -1.92 -25.08 -4.03
C GLU A 22 -0.47 -24.59 -3.99
N MET A 23 0.46 -25.30 -4.64
CA MET A 23 1.85 -24.87 -4.71
C MET A 23 2.04 -23.62 -5.57
N MET A 24 1.26 -23.47 -6.65
CA MET A 24 1.27 -22.27 -7.50
C MET A 24 0.56 -21.09 -6.84
N VAL A 25 -0.57 -21.33 -6.19
CA VAL A 25 -1.38 -20.32 -5.51
C VAL A 25 -0.67 -19.86 -4.24
N GLY A 26 -0.15 -20.76 -3.40
CA GLY A 26 0.62 -20.43 -2.20
C GLY A 26 1.89 -19.61 -2.48
N LYS A 27 2.57 -19.83 -3.62
CA LYS A 27 3.71 -19.01 -4.06
C LYS A 27 3.30 -17.64 -4.60
N ASN A 28 2.07 -17.49 -5.11
CA ASN A 28 1.54 -16.22 -5.61
C ASN A 28 0.70 -15.43 -4.58
N LEU A 29 0.21 -16.06 -3.52
CA LEU A 29 -0.54 -15.42 -2.43
C LEU A 29 0.35 -14.71 -1.39
N LEU A 30 1.66 -15.02 -1.36
CA LEU A 30 2.63 -14.23 -0.60
C LEU A 30 3.07 -12.95 -1.32
N LYS A 31 2.69 -12.80 -2.59
CA LYS A 31 2.33 -11.46 -3.04
C LYS A 31 0.92 -11.27 -2.51
N GLU A 32 0.80 -10.56 -1.39
CA GLU A 32 -0.41 -9.82 -1.12
C GLU A 32 -0.89 -9.24 -2.46
N PRO A 33 -2.20 -9.24 -2.76
CA PRO A 33 -2.66 -8.40 -3.85
C PRO A 33 -1.99 -7.07 -3.59
N VAL A 34 -1.09 -6.65 -4.48
CA VAL A 34 -0.60 -5.29 -4.49
C VAL A 34 -1.90 -4.55 -4.60
N SER A 35 -2.43 -4.14 -3.44
CA SER A 35 -3.59 -3.30 -3.31
C SER A 35 -3.25 -2.26 -4.34
N THR A 36 -4.04 -2.22 -5.41
CA THR A 36 -3.98 -1.12 -6.34
C THR A 36 -4.13 0.04 -5.41
N ALA A 37 -2.99 0.63 -5.02
CA ALA A 37 -2.95 1.65 -4.03
C ALA A 37 -3.57 2.78 -4.81
N SER A 38 -4.90 2.85 -4.73
CA SER A 38 -5.70 3.99 -5.07
C SER A 38 -4.89 5.09 -4.42
N THR A 39 -4.19 5.85 -5.26
CA THR A 39 -3.28 6.88 -4.81
C THR A 39 -4.22 7.90 -4.22
N GLU A 40 -4.52 7.68 -2.94
CA GLU A 40 -5.62 8.32 -2.27
C GLU A 40 -5.09 9.70 -1.93
N TYR A 41 -5.69 10.69 -2.55
CA TYR A 41 -5.29 12.07 -2.39
C TYR A 41 -6.16 12.71 -1.33
N LEU A 42 -5.53 13.29 -0.32
CA LEU A 42 -6.18 14.09 0.68
C LEU A 42 -6.21 15.55 0.22
N THR A 43 -7.33 16.22 0.47
CA THR A 43 -7.41 17.68 0.39
C THR A 43 -6.70 18.32 1.57
N ARG A 44 -6.47 19.63 1.47
CA ARG A 44 -5.88 20.41 2.57
C ARG A 44 -6.63 20.27 3.89
N ASN A 45 -7.96 20.24 3.85
CA ASN A 45 -8.80 20.16 5.05
C ASN A 45 -8.70 18.78 5.69
N GLU A 46 -8.78 17.73 4.87
CA GLU A 46 -8.65 16.34 5.32
C GLU A 46 -7.25 16.08 5.90
N LEU A 47 -6.20 16.59 5.27
CA LEU A 47 -4.84 16.46 5.77
C LEU A 47 -4.66 17.12 7.14
N CYS A 48 -5.17 18.34 7.32
CA CYS A 48 -5.13 19.04 8.60
C CYS A 48 -5.88 18.26 9.69
N ALA A 49 -7.05 17.68 9.35
CA ALA A 49 -7.80 16.84 10.27
C ALA A 49 -7.06 15.54 10.61
N HIS A 50 -6.42 14.92 9.62
CA HIS A 50 -5.69 13.66 9.76
C HIS A 50 -4.43 13.80 10.63
N LEU A 51 -3.67 14.87 10.43
CA LEU A 51 -2.45 15.15 11.19
C LEU A 51 -2.71 15.94 12.48
N HIS A 52 -3.95 16.36 12.73
CA HIS A 52 -4.32 17.27 13.82
C HIS A 52 -3.46 18.55 13.86
N ILE A 53 -3.23 19.15 12.69
CA ILE A 53 -2.46 20.39 12.53
C ILE A 53 -3.31 21.54 12.01
N THR A 54 -2.85 22.76 12.23
CA THR A 54 -3.45 23.97 11.65
C THR A 54 -2.93 24.22 10.23
N TYR A 55 -3.67 25.01 9.44
CA TYR A 55 -3.24 25.41 8.09
C TYR A 55 -1.88 26.15 8.07
N THR A 56 -1.58 26.92 9.12
CA THR A 56 -0.30 27.63 9.23
C THR A 56 0.86 26.67 9.41
N THR A 57 0.67 25.59 10.18
CA THR A 57 1.66 24.51 10.33
C THR A 57 1.84 23.78 9.01
N LEU A 58 0.75 23.42 8.32
CA LEU A 58 0.83 22.79 7.00
C LEU A 58 1.59 23.66 6.00
N TRP A 59 1.31 24.97 5.94
CA TRP A 59 2.05 25.90 5.07
C TRP A 59 3.55 25.96 5.40
N ARG A 60 3.92 25.94 6.69
CA ARG A 60 5.34 25.87 7.11
C ARG A 60 5.98 24.55 6.67
N MET A 61 5.27 23.43 6.76
CA MET A 61 5.74 22.12 6.29
C MET A 61 5.92 22.11 4.76
N GLU A 62 4.97 22.68 4.00
CA GLU A 62 5.08 22.87 2.55
C GLU A 62 6.34 23.68 2.20
N LYS A 63 6.63 24.75 2.96
CA LYS A 63 7.80 25.61 2.73
C LYS A 63 9.13 24.97 3.11
N ARG A 64 9.15 24.09 4.11
CA ARG A 64 10.34 23.29 4.47
C ARG A 64 10.59 22.14 3.50
N GLY A 65 9.57 21.71 2.75
CA GLY A 65 9.63 20.54 1.88
C GLY A 65 9.37 19.23 2.64
N ASP A 66 8.83 19.30 3.86
CA ASP A 66 8.50 18.10 4.66
C ASP A 66 7.33 17.34 4.03
N ILE A 67 6.39 18.04 3.38
CA ILE A 67 5.21 17.48 2.72
C ILE A 67 5.17 17.99 1.28
N GLN A 68 4.95 17.08 0.32
CA GLN A 68 4.86 17.41 -1.10
C GLN A 68 3.41 17.78 -1.49
N VAL A 69 3.25 18.95 -2.11
CA VAL A 69 1.98 19.38 -2.72
C VAL A 69 1.88 18.85 -4.14
N HIS A 70 0.77 18.18 -4.44
CA HIS A 70 0.37 17.80 -5.79
C HIS A 70 -0.73 18.75 -6.27
N LYS A 71 -0.41 19.58 -7.27
CA LYS A 71 -1.40 20.46 -7.89
C LYS A 71 -2.16 19.71 -8.97
N ILE A 72 -3.42 19.38 -8.69
CA ILE A 72 -4.31 18.69 -9.63
C ILE A 72 -5.49 19.63 -9.90
N GLY A 73 -5.49 20.25 -11.08
CA GLY A 73 -6.44 21.29 -11.44
C GLY A 73 -6.33 22.52 -10.53
N ARG A 74 -7.43 22.86 -9.84
CA ARG A 74 -7.51 24.00 -8.90
C ARG A 74 -7.23 23.60 -7.44
N HIS A 75 -7.00 22.33 -7.17
CA HIS A 75 -6.85 21.81 -5.82
C HIS A 75 -5.39 21.45 -5.53
N ASN A 76 -4.98 21.75 -4.29
CA ASN A 76 -3.76 21.22 -3.71
C ASN A 76 -4.14 19.91 -3.01
N LEU A 77 -3.55 18.82 -3.48
CA LEU A 77 -3.77 17.47 -3.00
C LEU A 77 -2.48 16.89 -2.44
N TYR A 78 -2.62 15.94 -1.52
CA TYR A 78 -1.52 15.30 -0.79
C TYR A 78 -1.67 13.80 -0.87
N SER A 79 -0.61 13.08 -1.24
CA SER A 79 -0.65 11.63 -1.26
C SER A 79 -0.75 11.09 0.16
N LYS A 80 -1.80 10.32 0.45
CA LYS A 80 -1.99 9.68 1.76
C LYS A 80 -0.79 8.79 2.11
N GLN A 81 -0.21 8.10 1.12
CA GLN A 81 0.98 7.27 1.33
C GLN A 81 2.19 8.05 1.80
N GLU A 82 2.43 9.24 1.23
CA GLU A 82 3.54 10.09 1.65
C GLU A 82 3.32 10.61 3.06
N VAL A 83 2.07 10.98 3.38
CA VAL A 83 1.67 11.44 4.72
C VAL A 83 1.86 10.32 5.76
N ASP A 84 1.42 9.10 5.46
CA ASP A 84 1.57 7.94 6.34
C ASP A 84 3.06 7.56 6.52
N ALA A 85 3.86 7.69 5.45
CA ALA A 85 5.30 7.52 5.53
C ALA A 85 5.97 8.59 6.42
N LEU A 86 5.47 9.82 6.43
CA LEU A 86 5.96 10.89 7.31
C LEU A 86 5.60 10.63 8.78
N ILE A 87 4.39 10.14 9.04
CA ILE A 87 3.97 9.72 10.39
C ILE A 87 4.90 8.60 10.88
N SER A 88 5.13 7.60 10.02
CA SER A 88 5.99 6.45 10.33
C SER A 88 7.45 6.83 10.57
N LYS A 89 7.95 7.87 9.90
CA LYS A 89 9.30 8.42 10.10
C LYS A 89 9.43 9.28 11.37
N GLY A 90 8.32 9.50 12.08
CA GLY A 90 8.22 10.46 13.15
C GLY A 90 8.01 11.85 12.57
N LEU A 91 6.81 12.41 12.78
CA LEU A 91 6.55 13.81 12.44
C LEU A 91 7.65 14.67 13.08
N PRO A 92 8.15 15.73 12.40
CA PRO A 92 9.01 16.71 13.04
C PRO A 92 8.17 17.42 14.12
N THR A 93 8.20 16.86 15.33
CA THR A 93 7.57 17.40 16.53
C THR A 93 8.28 18.71 16.84
N ASN A 94 7.67 19.82 16.43
CA ASN A 94 8.07 21.13 16.93
C ASN A 94 7.58 21.23 18.38
N ALA A 95 8.34 20.66 19.30
CA ALA A 95 8.21 20.86 20.73
C ALA A 95 8.65 22.28 21.06
N ASN A 96 7.78 23.27 20.86
CA ASN A 96 7.94 24.61 21.37
C ASN A 96 6.58 25.26 21.50
N ASN A 97 6.02 25.19 22.70
CA ASN A 97 5.15 26.19 23.31
C ASN A 97 5.22 25.93 24.84
N GLN A 98 6.23 26.52 25.46
CA GLN A 98 6.26 26.84 26.89
C GLN A 98 5.49 28.15 27.10
#